data_AF-A0A7J8F6J4-F1
#
_entry.id   AF-A0A7J8F6J4-F1
#
_cell.length_a   1.000
_cell.length_b   1.000
_cell.length_c   1.000
_cell.angle_alpha   90.00
_cell.angle_beta   90.00
_cell.angle_gamma   90.00
#
_symmetry.space_group_name_H-M   'P 1'
#
loop_
_entity.id
_entity.type
_entity.pdbx_description
1 polymer ?
#
loop_
_entity_poly.entity_id
_entity_poly.type
_entity_poly.pdbx_seq_one_letter_code
_entity_poly.pdbx_strand_id
1 'polypeptide(L)'
;MASEEASLRALESLMTEFFHDCTTNERKREIEELLNNFAQQIGAWRFCLYFLSSTRNDYVMMYSLTVFENLINKMWLGVPSQDKMEIRSCLPKLLLAHHKTLPYFIRNKLCKVIVDIGRQDWPMFYHDFFTNILQLIQSPVTTPLGLIMLKTTSEELACPREDLSVARKEELRKLLLDQVQTVLGLLTGILETVWDKHSVTAATPPPSPTSGESGDLLSNLLQSPSSAQPAEERQT
;
A
#
# COMPACT_ATOMS: atom_id res chain seq x y z
N MET A 1 14.04 17.81 14.45
CA MET A 1 13.21 18.66 13.58
C MET A 1 14.01 19.43 12.54
N ALA A 2 14.72 20.52 12.85
CA ALA A 2 15.44 21.31 11.82
C ALA A 2 16.51 20.50 11.05
N SER A 3 17.23 19.60 11.73
CA SER A 3 18.23 18.72 11.10
C SER A 3 17.60 17.62 10.22
N GLU A 4 16.45 17.09 10.61
CA GLU A 4 15.73 16.05 9.85
C GLU A 4 15.12 16.62 8.58
N GLU A 5 14.55 17.83 8.65
CA GLU A 5 13.98 18.52 7.51
C GLU A 5 15.07 18.95 6.50
N ALA A 6 16.22 19.44 6.99
CA ALA A 6 17.36 19.73 6.14
C ALA A 6 17.89 18.46 5.44
N SER A 7 18.00 17.36 6.20
CA SER A 7 18.39 16.05 5.66
C SER A 7 17.41 15.54 4.61
N LEU A 8 16.11 15.71 4.83
CA LEU A 8 15.07 15.32 3.89
C LEU A 8 15.19 16.10 2.58
N ARG A 9 15.31 17.43 2.63
CA ARG A 9 15.46 18.26 1.43
C ARG A 9 16.72 17.91 0.64
N ALA A 10 17.82 17.65 1.34
CA ALA A 10 19.07 17.20 0.71
C ALA A 10 18.88 15.85 0.00
N LEU A 11 18.23 14.89 0.66
CA LEU A 11 17.95 13.59 0.08
C LEU A 11 16.99 13.67 -1.12
N GLU A 12 15.94 14.49 -1.05
CA GLU A 12 15.04 14.74 -2.19
C GLU A 12 15.80 15.31 -3.40
N SER A 13 16.72 16.24 -3.17
CA SER A 13 17.58 16.79 -4.23
C SER A 13 18.47 15.71 -4.85
N LEU A 14 19.15 14.92 -4.02
CA LEU A 14 20.06 13.86 -4.49
C LEU A 14 19.32 12.76 -5.25
N MET A 15 18.17 12.31 -4.75
CA MET A 15 17.38 11.27 -5.42
C MET A 15 16.82 11.76 -6.75
N THR A 16 16.38 13.02 -6.82
CA THR A 16 15.88 13.62 -8.06
C THR A 16 17.02 13.80 -9.07
N GLU A 17 18.20 14.25 -8.62
CA GLU A 17 19.40 14.34 -9.45
C GLU A 17 19.81 12.97 -9.99
N PHE A 18 19.83 11.94 -9.14
CA PHE A 18 20.24 10.59 -9.52
C PHE A 18 19.41 10.01 -10.69
N PHE A 19 18.10 10.25 -10.68
CA PHE A 19 17.18 9.75 -11.71
C PHE A 19 16.96 10.70 -12.89
N HIS A 20 17.61 11.87 -12.92
CA HIS A 20 17.50 12.81 -14.03
C HIS A 20 18.29 12.33 -15.27
N ASP A 21 17.73 12.54 -16.46
CA ASP A 21 18.28 12.03 -17.73
C ASP A 21 19.66 12.61 -18.07
N CYS A 22 19.94 13.84 -17.63
CA CYS A 22 21.22 14.51 -17.89
C CYS A 22 22.33 14.17 -16.87
N THR A 23 22.07 13.32 -15.88
CA THR A 23 23.05 13.00 -14.83
C THR A 23 24.05 11.97 -15.34
N THR A 24 25.34 12.31 -15.28
CA THR A 24 26.44 11.45 -15.75
C THR A 24 26.60 10.20 -14.89
N ASN A 25 27.21 9.15 -15.45
CA ASN A 25 27.47 7.92 -14.70
C ASN A 25 28.45 8.14 -13.53
N GLU A 26 29.46 8.99 -13.71
CA GLU A 26 30.36 9.39 -12.64
C GLU A 26 29.58 10.04 -11.49
N ARG A 27 28.67 10.98 -11.80
CA ARG A 27 27.87 11.64 -10.78
C ARG A 27 26.89 10.69 -10.09
N LYS A 28 26.29 9.75 -10.82
CA LYS A 28 25.44 8.70 -10.24
C LYS A 28 26.20 7.85 -9.22
N ARG A 29 27.45 7.47 -9.51
CA ARG A 29 28.31 6.73 -8.58
C ARG A 29 28.63 7.54 -7.32
N GLU A 30 28.94 8.82 -7.46
CA GLU A 30 29.16 9.70 -6.29
C GLU A 30 27.92 9.76 -5.40
N ILE A 31 26.73 9.92 -6.00
CA ILE A 31 25.47 9.94 -5.25
C ILE A 31 25.23 8.59 -4.57
N GLU A 32 25.45 7.47 -5.26
CA GLU A 32 25.34 6.12 -4.67
C GLU A 32 26.27 5.94 -3.46
N GLU A 33 27.51 6.41 -3.55
CA GLU A 33 28.45 6.36 -2.42
C GLU A 33 27.93 7.17 -1.22
N LEU A 34 27.41 8.38 -1.44
CA LEU A 34 26.80 9.19 -0.39
C LEU A 34 25.60 8.50 0.26
N LEU A 35 24.71 7.91 -0.56
CA LEU A 35 23.54 7.18 -0.11
C LEU A 35 23.93 5.90 0.67
N ASN A 36 24.96 5.19 0.22
CA ASN A 36 25.46 4.01 0.92
C ASN A 36 26.09 4.38 2.27
N ASN A 37 26.87 5.45 2.31
CA ASN A 37 27.47 5.98 3.54
C ASN A 37 26.40 6.39 4.55
N PHE A 38 25.33 7.05 4.12
CA PHE A 38 24.19 7.38 4.98
C PHE A 38 23.53 6.11 5.55
N ALA A 39 23.23 5.13 4.70
CA ALA A 39 22.53 3.91 5.12
C ALA A 39 23.30 3.07 6.15
N GLN A 40 24.63 3.24 6.22
CA GLN A 40 25.50 2.56 7.20
C GLN A 40 25.59 3.30 8.55
N GLN A 41 25.08 4.53 8.65
CA GLN A 41 25.14 5.29 9.90
C GLN A 41 24.23 4.67 10.96
N ILE A 42 24.72 4.63 12.20
CA ILE A 42 23.93 4.18 13.35
C ILE A 42 22.74 5.13 13.51
N GLY A 43 21.53 4.56 13.54
CA GLY A 43 20.30 5.32 13.67
C GLY A 43 19.77 5.95 12.37
N ALA A 44 20.38 5.68 11.20
CA ALA A 44 19.88 6.15 9.89
C ALA A 44 18.40 5.78 9.66
N TRP A 45 17.96 4.63 10.21
CA TRP A 45 16.57 4.18 10.14
C TRP A 45 15.56 5.19 10.74
N ARG A 46 15.96 5.99 11.73
CA ARG A 46 15.11 7.01 12.36
C ARG A 46 14.80 8.15 11.39
N PHE A 47 15.82 8.58 10.64
CA PHE A 47 15.65 9.53 9.55
C PHE A 47 14.77 8.94 8.44
N CYS A 48 15.00 7.70 8.03
CA CYS A 48 14.14 7.02 7.05
C CYS A 48 12.68 6.94 7.51
N LEU A 49 12.43 6.71 8.80
CA LEU A 49 11.07 6.73 9.35
C LEU A 49 10.43 8.10 9.21
N TYR A 50 11.17 9.17 9.53
CA TYR A 50 10.71 10.55 9.35
C TYR A 50 10.47 10.89 7.86
N PHE A 51 11.35 10.44 6.96
CA PHE A 51 11.20 10.68 5.52
C PHE A 51 9.92 10.05 4.99
N LEU A 52 9.63 8.80 5.37
CA LEU A 52 8.43 8.08 4.92
C LEU A 52 7.11 8.76 5.31
N SER A 53 7.08 9.50 6.42
CA SER A 53 5.89 10.24 6.85
C SER A 53 5.84 11.68 6.33
N SER A 54 6.95 12.23 5.84
CA SER A 54 7.08 13.67 5.55
C SER A 54 7.24 14.00 4.07
N THR A 55 7.74 13.07 3.24
CA THR A 55 7.94 13.30 1.80
C THR A 55 6.73 12.90 0.95
N ARG A 56 6.68 13.41 -0.28
CA ARG A 56 5.86 12.88 -1.38
C ARG A 56 6.71 12.35 -2.54
N ASN A 57 8.04 12.34 -2.39
CA ASN A 57 8.96 11.89 -3.40
C ASN A 57 9.10 10.35 -3.34
N ASP A 58 8.60 9.68 -4.36
CA ASP A 58 8.60 8.21 -4.45
C ASP A 58 10.00 7.61 -4.41
N TYR A 59 11.01 8.30 -4.95
CA TYR A 59 12.39 7.84 -4.90
C TYR A 59 12.92 7.83 -3.46
N VAL A 60 12.62 8.88 -2.69
CA VAL A 60 13.00 8.96 -1.27
C VAL A 60 12.29 7.90 -0.44
N MET A 61 11.00 7.65 -0.70
CA MET A 61 10.26 6.58 -0.03
C MET A 61 10.87 5.20 -0.34
N MET A 62 11.14 4.89 -1.61
CA MET A 62 11.75 3.62 -2.00
C MET A 62 13.14 3.43 -1.40
N TYR A 63 13.96 4.48 -1.43
CA TYR A 63 15.27 4.45 -0.80
C TYR A 63 15.16 4.16 0.71
N SER A 64 14.29 4.90 1.42
CA SER A 64 14.04 4.72 2.85
C SER A 64 13.62 3.30 3.19
N LEU A 65 12.71 2.70 2.41
CA LEU A 65 12.30 1.31 2.57
C LEU A 65 13.41 0.30 2.26
N THR A 66 14.30 0.62 1.33
CA THR A 66 15.47 -0.20 1.00
C THR A 66 16.51 -0.18 2.13
N VAL A 67 16.66 0.95 2.82
CA VAL A 67 17.47 1.04 4.05
C VAL A 67 16.89 0.12 5.13
N PHE A 68 15.57 0.16 5.37
CA PHE A 68 14.93 -0.77 6.31
C PHE A 68 15.12 -2.24 5.91
N GLU A 69 14.86 -2.57 4.65
CA GLU A 69 15.04 -3.94 4.14
C GLU A 69 16.46 -4.46 4.38
N ASN A 70 17.48 -3.65 4.09
CA ASN A 70 18.87 -4.02 4.36
C ASN A 70 19.15 -4.17 5.86
N LEU A 71 18.66 -3.25 6.69
CA LEU A 71 18.80 -3.32 8.15
C LEU A 71 18.22 -4.64 8.70
N ILE A 72 17.02 -5.01 8.27
CA ILE A 72 16.29 -6.19 8.75
C ILE A 72 16.89 -7.49 8.18
N ASN A 73 17.29 -7.50 6.92
CA ASN A 73 17.78 -8.73 6.30
C ASN A 73 19.26 -9.01 6.61
N LYS A 74 20.08 -7.99 6.91
CA LYS A 74 21.53 -8.15 7.07
C LYS A 74 22.06 -7.84 8.47
N MET A 75 21.43 -6.92 9.19
CA MET A 75 21.98 -6.39 10.44
C MET A 75 21.07 -6.60 11.65
N TRP A 76 19.90 -7.24 11.46
CA TRP A 76 18.85 -7.30 12.49
C TRP A 76 19.34 -7.88 13.81
N LEU A 77 20.15 -8.93 13.82
CA LEU A 77 20.69 -9.50 15.05
C LEU A 77 21.47 -8.48 15.89
N GLY A 78 22.20 -7.57 15.24
CA GLY A 78 22.98 -6.52 15.89
C GLY A 78 22.19 -5.26 16.27
N VAL A 79 20.93 -5.13 15.85
CA VAL A 79 20.09 -3.96 16.21
C VAL A 79 19.71 -4.04 17.70
N PRO A 80 19.85 -2.95 18.48
CA PRO A 80 19.42 -2.91 19.87
C PRO A 80 17.94 -3.27 20.06
N SER A 81 17.61 -3.96 21.15
CA SER A 81 16.24 -4.42 21.41
C SER A 81 15.21 -3.28 21.45
N GLN A 82 15.62 -2.10 21.94
CA GLN A 82 14.76 -0.92 21.98
C GLN A 82 14.42 -0.41 20.57
N ASP A 83 15.44 -0.31 19.71
CA ASP A 83 15.27 0.08 18.30
C ASP A 83 14.38 -0.94 17.56
N LYS A 84 14.59 -2.25 17.78
CA LYS A 84 13.72 -3.29 17.22
C LYS A 84 12.26 -3.10 17.61
N MET A 85 12.01 -2.80 18.89
CA MET A 85 10.67 -2.56 19.40
C MET A 85 10.03 -1.31 18.76
N GLU A 86 10.80 -0.22 18.63
CA GLU A 86 10.33 1.01 17.99
C GLU A 86 9.99 0.76 16.51
N ILE A 87 10.87 0.08 15.76
CA ILE A 87 10.65 -0.28 14.35
C ILE A 87 9.39 -1.15 14.20
N ARG A 88 9.24 -2.19 15.04
CA ARG A 88 8.05 -3.07 15.07
C ARG A 88 6.76 -2.33 15.39
N SER A 89 6.82 -1.26 16.17
CA SER A 89 5.64 -0.46 16.50
C SER A 89 5.31 0.56 15.40
N CYS A 90 6.32 1.21 14.84
CA CYS A 90 6.12 2.38 13.98
C CYS A 90 5.77 2.04 12.54
N LEU A 91 6.42 1.04 11.93
CA LEU A 91 6.17 0.70 10.51
C LEU A 91 4.73 0.22 10.25
N PRO A 92 4.13 -0.66 11.08
CA PRO A 92 2.72 -1.03 10.91
C PRO A 92 1.77 0.15 11.10
N LYS A 93 2.04 1.04 12.07
CA LYS A 93 1.23 2.26 12.28
C LYS A 93 1.28 3.18 11.07
N LEU A 94 2.47 3.38 10.49
CA LEU A 94 2.66 4.17 9.28
C LEU A 94 1.92 3.55 8.09
N LEU A 95 2.03 2.22 7.92
CA LEU A 95 1.28 1.50 6.88
C LEU A 95 -0.23 1.72 7.06
N LEU A 96 -0.79 1.51 8.24
CA LEU A 96 -2.22 1.69 8.48
C LEU A 96 -2.69 3.13 8.29
N ALA A 97 -1.89 4.12 8.71
CA ALA A 97 -2.23 5.53 8.52
C ALA A 97 -2.29 5.94 7.04
N HIS A 98 -1.40 5.39 6.20
CA HIS A 98 -1.19 5.90 4.84
C HIS A 98 -1.47 4.90 3.70
N HIS A 99 -1.90 3.66 3.98
CA HIS A 99 -2.08 2.62 2.96
C HIS A 99 -3.01 2.99 1.78
N LYS A 100 -3.91 3.96 1.96
CA LYS A 100 -4.82 4.46 0.91
C LYS A 100 -4.19 5.52 0.03
N THR A 101 -3.22 6.27 0.54
CA THR A 101 -2.59 7.40 -0.16
C THR A 101 -1.24 7.03 -0.76
N LEU A 102 -0.57 6.02 -0.21
CA LEU A 102 0.71 5.54 -0.73
C LEU A 102 0.54 4.93 -2.13
N PRO A 103 1.49 5.20 -3.06
CA PRO A 103 1.56 4.48 -4.31
C PRO A 103 1.65 2.97 -4.07
N TYR A 104 1.06 2.19 -4.98
CA TYR A 104 0.94 0.73 -4.85
C TYR A 104 2.28 0.05 -4.55
N PHE A 105 3.34 0.42 -5.28
CA PHE A 105 4.67 -0.19 -5.13
C PHE A 105 5.34 0.18 -3.80
N ILE A 106 5.17 1.42 -3.32
CA ILE A 106 5.65 1.85 -1.99
C ILE A 106 4.94 1.07 -0.88
N ARG A 107 3.61 1.00 -0.95
CA ARG A 107 2.79 0.27 0.03
C ARG A 107 3.21 -1.19 0.09
N ASN A 108 3.34 -1.84 -1.05
CA ASN A 108 3.73 -3.25 -1.11
C ASN A 108 5.16 -3.48 -0.61
N LYS A 109 6.09 -2.57 -0.90
CA LYS A 109 7.45 -2.61 -0.35
C LYS A 109 7.44 -2.43 1.18
N LEU A 110 6.60 -1.56 1.73
CA LEU A 110 6.43 -1.42 3.18
C LEU A 110 5.83 -2.67 3.82
N CYS A 111 4.80 -3.29 3.20
CA CYS A 111 4.28 -4.59 3.64
C CYS A 111 5.40 -5.63 3.67
N LYS A 112 6.22 -5.71 2.62
CA LYS A 112 7.37 -6.63 2.54
C LYS A 112 8.36 -6.42 3.69
N VAL A 113 8.73 -5.17 3.98
CA VAL A 113 9.61 -4.82 5.09
C VAL A 113 9.02 -5.28 6.44
N ILE A 114 7.73 -5.09 6.68
CA ILE A 114 7.07 -5.56 7.90
C ILE A 114 7.06 -7.09 7.99
N VAL A 115 6.81 -7.78 6.87
CA VAL A 115 6.89 -9.24 6.80
C VAL A 115 8.30 -9.74 7.06
N ASP A 116 9.34 -9.03 6.59
CA ASP A 116 10.73 -9.39 6.87
C ASP A 116 11.05 -9.32 8.37
N ILE A 117 10.43 -8.41 9.11
CA ILE A 117 10.54 -8.40 10.58
C ILE A 117 9.84 -9.62 11.16
N GLY A 118 8.62 -9.94 10.69
CA GLY A 118 7.91 -11.16 11.09
C GLY A 118 8.74 -12.42 10.85
N ARG A 119 9.41 -12.51 9.69
CA ARG A 119 10.33 -13.61 9.35
C ARG A 119 11.42 -13.80 10.40
N GLN A 120 11.93 -12.73 11.00
CA GLN A 120 12.97 -12.79 12.03
C GLN A 120 12.41 -12.99 13.45
N ASP A 121 11.33 -12.31 13.81
CA ASP A 121 10.91 -12.13 15.21
C ASP A 121 9.60 -12.83 15.60
N TRP A 122 8.77 -13.28 14.65
CA TRP A 122 7.51 -13.95 14.96
C TRP A 122 7.75 -15.42 15.37
N PRO A 123 7.24 -15.92 16.50
CA PRO A 123 6.27 -15.31 17.39
C PRO A 123 6.89 -14.67 18.63
N MET A 124 8.13 -15.00 18.97
CA MET A 124 8.73 -14.73 20.28
C MET A 124 8.94 -13.24 20.59
N PHE A 125 9.24 -12.42 19.59
CA PHE A 125 9.46 -10.99 19.78
C PHE A 125 8.42 -10.14 19.05
N TYR A 126 7.67 -10.73 18.11
CA TYR A 126 6.60 -10.07 17.37
C TYR A 126 5.29 -10.88 17.41
N HIS A 127 4.77 -11.10 18.63
CA HIS A 127 3.64 -11.98 18.92
C HIS A 127 2.38 -11.71 18.11
N ASP A 128 2.03 -10.44 17.92
CA ASP A 128 0.82 -9.97 17.28
C ASP A 128 0.94 -9.89 15.74
N PHE A 129 2.11 -10.18 15.16
CA PHE A 129 2.37 -10.06 13.73
C PHE A 129 1.29 -10.72 12.86
N PHE A 130 1.07 -12.02 13.05
CA PHE A 130 0.14 -12.76 12.20
C PHE A 130 -1.32 -12.47 12.55
N THR A 131 -1.64 -12.30 13.84
CA THR A 131 -2.99 -11.93 14.29
C THR A 131 -3.44 -10.59 13.72
N ASN A 132 -2.53 -9.60 13.64
CA ASN A 132 -2.82 -8.31 13.01
C ASN A 132 -3.17 -8.48 11.52
N ILE A 133 -2.49 -9.36 10.79
CA ILE A 133 -2.83 -9.66 9.39
C ILE A 133 -4.25 -10.23 9.29
N LEU A 134 -4.60 -11.20 10.15
CA LEU A 134 -5.94 -11.78 10.18
C LEU A 134 -7.02 -10.73 10.51
N GLN A 135 -6.75 -9.81 11.44
CA GLN A 135 -7.66 -8.71 11.77
C GLN A 135 -7.86 -7.75 10.59
N LEU A 136 -6.80 -7.43 9.84
CA LEU A 136 -6.91 -6.58 8.66
C LEU A 136 -7.81 -7.20 7.58
N ILE A 137 -7.73 -8.51 7.41
CA ILE A 137 -8.55 -9.27 6.45
C ILE A 137 -10.03 -9.18 6.82
N GLN A 138 -10.36 -9.27 8.11
CA GLN A 138 -11.73 -9.31 8.61
C GLN A 138 -12.47 -7.96 8.54
N SER A 139 -11.75 -6.84 8.40
CA SER A 139 -12.37 -5.51 8.27
C SER A 139 -12.50 -5.10 6.80
N PRO A 140 -13.72 -4.83 6.28
CA PRO A 140 -13.95 -4.53 4.86
C PRO A 140 -13.08 -3.38 4.30
N VAL A 141 -12.73 -2.40 5.14
CA VAL A 141 -11.92 -1.24 4.75
C VAL A 141 -10.46 -1.62 4.53
N THR A 142 -9.97 -2.62 5.25
CA THR A 142 -8.56 -3.06 5.23
C THR A 142 -8.38 -4.43 4.60
N THR A 143 -9.44 -5.12 4.20
CA THR A 143 -9.36 -6.46 3.58
C THR A 143 -8.34 -6.53 2.45
N PRO A 144 -8.29 -5.60 1.47
CA PRO A 144 -7.28 -5.66 0.41
C PRO A 144 -5.84 -5.58 0.94
N LEU A 145 -5.60 -4.75 1.97
CA LEU A 145 -4.29 -4.63 2.61
C LEU A 145 -3.93 -5.91 3.36
N GLY A 146 -4.88 -6.48 4.10
CA GLY A 146 -4.72 -7.75 4.81
C GLY A 146 -4.37 -8.90 3.85
N LEU A 147 -5.03 -8.96 2.69
CA LEU A 147 -4.75 -9.96 1.66
C LEU A 147 -3.35 -9.79 1.04
N ILE A 148 -2.89 -8.55 0.81
CA ILE A 148 -1.53 -8.27 0.36
C ILE A 148 -0.52 -8.77 1.41
N MET A 149 -0.73 -8.42 2.68
CA MET A 149 0.15 -8.84 3.77
C MET A 149 0.18 -10.36 3.93
N LEU A 150 -0.97 -11.03 3.84
CA LEU A 150 -1.07 -12.49 3.90
C LEU A 150 -0.34 -13.15 2.74
N LYS A 151 -0.55 -12.67 1.50
CA LYS A 151 0.16 -13.17 0.32
C LYS A 151 1.67 -13.04 0.51
N THR A 152 2.15 -11.85 0.86
CA THR A 152 3.59 -11.60 1.08
C THR A 152 4.14 -12.47 2.21
N THR A 153 3.38 -12.66 3.29
CA THR A 153 3.76 -13.54 4.40
C THR A 153 3.89 -14.99 3.94
N SER A 154 2.93 -15.49 3.16
CA SER A 154 2.98 -16.84 2.61
C SER A 154 4.20 -17.04 1.70
N GLU A 155 4.52 -16.07 0.84
CA GLU A 155 5.68 -16.16 -0.06
C GLU A 155 7.01 -16.18 0.70
N GLU A 156 7.13 -15.40 1.77
CA GLU A 156 8.40 -15.22 2.49
C GLU A 156 8.64 -16.21 3.64
N LEU A 157 7.58 -16.73 4.25
CA LEU A 157 7.68 -17.65 5.40
C LEU A 157 7.48 -19.12 5.00
N ALA A 158 6.73 -19.43 3.92
CA ALA A 158 6.51 -20.83 3.51
C ALA A 158 7.69 -21.42 2.73
N CYS A 159 8.45 -20.57 2.02
CA CYS A 159 9.69 -20.94 1.34
C CYS A 159 10.80 -19.91 1.64
N PRO A 160 11.29 -19.83 2.89
CA PRO A 160 12.26 -18.80 3.24
C PRO A 160 13.59 -19.01 2.50
N ARG A 161 14.20 -17.89 2.07
CA ARG A 161 15.50 -17.85 1.39
C ARG A 161 16.61 -18.50 2.24
N GLU A 162 17.74 -18.81 1.62
CA GLU A 162 18.87 -19.53 2.27
C GLU A 162 19.59 -18.74 3.38
N ASP A 163 19.16 -17.52 3.66
CA ASP A 163 19.71 -16.65 4.72
C ASP A 163 19.22 -17.00 6.14
N LEU A 164 18.21 -17.86 6.28
CA LEU A 164 17.74 -18.35 7.59
C LEU A 164 18.32 -19.72 7.96
N SER A 165 18.50 -19.94 9.26
CA SER A 165 18.84 -21.27 9.79
C SER A 165 17.74 -22.28 9.52
N VAL A 166 18.10 -23.55 9.35
CA VAL A 166 17.16 -24.66 9.11
C VAL A 166 16.09 -24.73 10.21
N ALA A 167 16.50 -24.58 11.48
CA ALA A 167 15.58 -24.58 12.62
C ALA A 167 14.54 -23.46 12.52
N ARG A 168 14.96 -22.25 12.11
CA ARG A 168 14.05 -21.12 11.96
C ARG A 168 13.06 -21.33 10.81
N LYS A 169 13.51 -21.92 9.70
CA LYS A 169 12.62 -22.26 8.57
C LYS A 169 11.54 -23.26 8.97
N GLU A 170 11.92 -24.30 9.70
CA GLU A 170 10.98 -25.32 10.17
C GLU A 170 9.97 -24.75 11.17
N GLU A 171 10.44 -23.89 12.09
CA GLU A 171 9.57 -23.19 13.03
C GLU A 171 8.53 -22.33 12.30
N LEU A 172 8.95 -21.48 11.36
CA LEU A 172 8.04 -20.64 10.56
C LEU A 172 7.03 -21.46 9.77
N ARG A 173 7.48 -22.56 9.17
CA ARG A 173 6.61 -23.49 8.43
C ARG A 173 5.54 -24.09 9.34
N LYS A 174 5.92 -24.57 10.52
CA LYS A 174 4.98 -25.13 11.50
C LYS A 174 3.95 -24.09 11.94
N LEU A 175 4.40 -22.88 12.27
CA LEU A 175 3.52 -21.79 12.66
C LEU A 175 2.52 -21.41 11.56
N LEU A 176 2.96 -21.39 10.29
CA LEU A 176 2.04 -21.17 9.17
C LEU A 176 1.03 -22.30 9.00
N LEU A 177 1.46 -23.55 9.14
CA LEU A 177 0.57 -24.72 9.06
C LEU A 177 -0.54 -24.66 10.12
N ASP A 178 -0.22 -24.22 11.33
CA ASP A 178 -1.19 -24.03 12.42
C ASP A 178 -2.26 -22.97 12.08
N GLN A 179 -1.99 -22.05 11.13
CA GLN A 179 -2.91 -21.01 10.71
C GLN A 179 -3.72 -21.35 9.45
N VAL A 180 -3.41 -22.46 8.76
CA VAL A 180 -4.00 -22.79 7.45
C VAL A 180 -5.53 -22.88 7.51
N GLN A 181 -6.10 -23.54 8.52
CA GLN A 181 -7.55 -23.66 8.65
C GLN A 181 -8.22 -22.29 8.79
N THR A 182 -7.68 -21.43 9.65
CA THR A 182 -8.17 -20.07 9.87
C THR A 182 -8.07 -19.23 8.59
N VAL A 183 -6.93 -19.29 7.90
CA VAL A 183 -6.69 -18.54 6.66
C VAL A 183 -7.66 -18.99 5.57
N LEU A 184 -7.82 -20.30 5.35
CA LEU A 184 -8.75 -20.82 4.34
C LEU A 184 -10.18 -20.43 4.66
N GLY A 185 -10.61 -20.50 5.93
CA GLY A 185 -11.94 -20.05 6.35
C GLY A 185 -12.20 -18.58 6.02
N LEU A 186 -11.24 -17.70 6.30
CA LEU A 186 -11.34 -16.28 5.96
C LEU A 186 -11.40 -16.04 4.45
N LEU A 187 -10.54 -16.70 3.67
CA LEU A 187 -10.52 -16.56 2.22
C LEU A 187 -11.82 -17.04 1.58
N THR A 188 -12.35 -18.19 2.02
CA THR A 188 -13.66 -18.70 1.58
C THR A 188 -14.78 -17.71 1.89
N GLY A 189 -14.86 -17.17 3.11
CA GLY A 189 -15.89 -16.20 3.46
C GLY A 189 -15.83 -14.90 2.65
N ILE A 190 -14.62 -14.45 2.27
CA ILE A 190 -14.45 -13.31 1.36
C ILE A 190 -14.97 -13.64 -0.03
N LEU A 191 -14.62 -14.82 -0.56
CA LEU A 191 -15.07 -15.25 -1.88
C LEU A 191 -16.60 -15.39 -1.94
N GLU A 192 -17.22 -15.96 -0.91
CA GLU A 192 -18.68 -16.03 -0.76
C GLU A 192 -19.31 -14.64 -0.76
N THR A 193 -18.78 -13.71 0.05
CA THR A 193 -19.27 -12.33 0.10
C THR A 193 -19.18 -11.62 -1.25
N VAL A 194 -18.09 -11.86 -2.00
CA VAL A 194 -17.92 -11.29 -3.35
C VAL A 194 -18.88 -11.96 -4.33
N TRP A 195 -19.05 -13.27 -4.26
CA TRP A 195 -19.98 -14.03 -5.10
C TRP A 195 -21.42 -13.55 -4.94
N ASP A 196 -21.91 -13.45 -3.69
CA ASP A 196 -23.28 -13.05 -3.39
C ASP A 196 -23.58 -11.64 -3.91
N LYS A 197 -22.63 -10.70 -3.75
CA LYS A 197 -22.76 -9.33 -4.29
C LYS A 197 -22.95 -9.31 -5.81
N HIS A 198 -22.25 -10.16 -6.54
CA HIS A 198 -22.32 -10.19 -8.01
C HIS A 198 -23.50 -11.02 -8.52
N SER A 199 -23.91 -12.07 -7.80
CA SER A 199 -25.05 -12.92 -8.11
C SER A 199 -26.37 -12.13 -8.06
N VAL A 200 -26.54 -11.26 -7.06
CA VAL A 200 -27.76 -10.43 -6.89
C VAL A 200 -27.89 -9.36 -7.99
N THR A 201 -26.78 -8.76 -8.46
CA THR A 201 -26.81 -7.76 -9.55
C THR A 201 -27.17 -8.35 -10.92
N ALA A 202 -26.92 -9.64 -11.17
CA ALA A 202 -27.29 -10.29 -12.42
C ALA A 202 -28.78 -10.70 -12.49
N ALA A 203 -29.50 -10.65 -11.36
CA ALA A 203 -30.85 -11.19 -11.23
C ALA A 203 -31.97 -10.13 -11.25
N THR A 204 -31.67 -8.85 -11.48
CA THR A 204 -32.73 -7.84 -11.70
C THR A 204 -33.06 -7.74 -13.19
N PRO A 205 -34.20 -8.29 -13.66
CA PRO A 205 -34.64 -8.04 -15.03
C PRO A 205 -34.92 -6.53 -15.21
N PRO A 206 -34.66 -5.97 -16.40
CA PRO A 206 -35.03 -4.59 -16.69
C PRO A 206 -36.54 -4.41 -16.44
N PRO A 207 -36.99 -3.25 -15.92
CA PRO A 207 -38.41 -3.02 -15.70
C PRO A 207 -39.14 -3.16 -17.04
N SER A 208 -40.11 -4.09 -17.08
CA SER A 208 -40.96 -4.28 -18.25
C SER A 208 -41.69 -2.98 -18.58
N PRO A 209 -41.79 -2.59 -19.87
CA PRO A 209 -42.54 -1.41 -20.27
C PRO A 209 -43.99 -1.65 -19.88
N THR A 210 -44.49 -0.87 -18.93
CA THR A 210 -45.89 -0.96 -18.51
C THR A 210 -46.71 -0.31 -19.61
N SER A 211 -47.41 -1.14 -20.38
CA SER A 211 -48.43 -0.72 -21.33
C SER A 211 -49.55 0.00 -20.58
N GLY A 212 -49.77 1.28 -20.87
CA GLY A 212 -50.99 1.96 -20.43
C GLY A 212 -50.82 3.45 -20.18
N GLU A 213 -50.84 4.25 -21.24
CA GLU A 213 -51.68 5.45 -21.32
C GLU A 213 -51.65 5.97 -22.78
N SER A 214 -52.57 5.45 -23.59
CA SER A 214 -53.01 6.12 -24.81
C SER A 214 -53.85 7.32 -24.39
N GLY A 215 -53.25 8.49 -24.29
CA GLY A 215 -53.95 9.74 -24.03
C GLY A 215 -52.97 10.90 -24.10
N ASP A 216 -53.30 11.94 -24.87
CA ASP A 216 -52.70 13.27 -24.83
C ASP A 216 -51.40 13.56 -25.60
N LEU A 217 -51.21 12.94 -26.78
CA LEU A 217 -50.27 13.46 -27.80
C LEU A 217 -50.95 14.26 -28.93
N LEU A 218 -52.29 14.35 -28.95
CA LEU A 218 -53.04 15.04 -30.02
C LEU A 218 -53.56 16.44 -29.65
N SER A 219 -53.54 16.83 -28.38
CA SER A 219 -54.02 18.15 -27.93
C SER A 219 -53.01 19.29 -28.16
N ASN A 220 -51.72 18.99 -28.31
CA ASN A 220 -50.66 19.98 -28.53
C ASN A 220 -50.39 20.31 -30.01
N LEU A 221 -51.07 19.66 -30.96
CA LEU A 221 -50.85 19.83 -32.40
C LEU A 221 -51.81 20.81 -33.09
N LEU A 222 -52.79 21.38 -32.37
CA LEU A 222 -53.83 22.25 -32.96
C LEU A 222 -53.81 23.72 -32.50
N GLN A 223 -52.77 24.18 -31.80
CA GLN A 223 -52.59 25.61 -31.56
C GLN A 223 -51.57 26.19 -32.55
N SER A 224 -52.08 26.65 -33.69
CA SER A 224 -51.37 27.53 -34.61
C SER A 224 -51.24 28.94 -34.03
N PRO A 225 -50.09 29.62 -34.15
CA PRO A 225 -50.05 31.07 -34.27
C PRO A 225 -49.71 31.45 -35.72
N SER A 226 -50.66 32.12 -36.37
CA SER A 226 -50.44 32.82 -37.62
C SER A 226 -49.79 34.18 -37.36
N SER A 227 -48.82 34.50 -38.21
CA SER A 227 -48.43 35.82 -38.73
C SER A 227 -47.63 36.83 -37.88
N ALA A 228 -46.48 37.19 -38.49
CA ALA A 228 -45.95 38.56 -38.71
C ALA A 228 -44.73 39.02 -37.87
N GLN A 229 -43.55 38.92 -38.50
CA GLN A 229 -42.42 39.88 -38.46
C GLN A 229 -42.85 41.23 -39.08
N PRO A 230 -42.15 42.40 -38.90
CA PRO A 230 -40.69 42.59 -39.02
C PRO A 230 -40.05 43.61 -38.02
N ALA A 231 -38.78 43.43 -37.61
CA ALA A 231 -37.51 44.00 -38.10
C ALA A 231 -37.02 45.30 -37.40
N GLU A 232 -35.69 45.41 -37.36
CA GLU A 232 -34.81 46.59 -37.19
C GLU A 232 -34.27 47.03 -35.81
N GLU A 233 -32.92 46.97 -35.75
CA GLU A 233 -31.96 48.02 -35.36
C GLU A 233 -31.51 48.27 -33.90
N ARG A 234 -30.17 48.14 -33.77
CA ARG A 234 -29.17 49.02 -33.12
C ARG A 234 -28.81 48.87 -31.62
N GLN A 235 -27.49 48.66 -31.45
CA GLN A 235 -26.52 49.38 -30.59
C GLN A 235 -27.05 49.94 -29.26
N THR A 236 -26.44 49.66 -28.11
CA THR A 236 -25.02 49.79 -27.78
C THR A 236 -24.59 48.81 -26.69
#